data_AF-A0A945FW23-F1
#
_entry.id   AF-A0A945FW23-F1
#
_cell.length_a   1.000
_cell.length_b   1.000
_cell.length_c   1.000
_cell.angle_alpha   90.00
_cell.angle_beta   90.00
_cell.angle_gamma   90.00
#
_symmetry.space_group_name_H-M   'P 1'
#
loop_
_entity.id
_entity.type
_entity.pdbx_description
1 polymer ?
#
loop_
_entity_poly.entity_id
_entity_poly.type
_entity_poly.pdbx_seq_one_letter_code
_entity_poly.pdbx_strand_id
1 'polypeptide(L)'
;MPENHALDLIIQFFEDVRQDRTQGKCGDLYCSTCGGVVSAVYEKMDEAQFHLLAQAVKTLSDTDKPQLIAWRTVIEFVLNRIRQNNQMGKGQGAVCDAGDFFVVDQYFRKLSIHEKTTAIELQQTERETMDFQDVRAVDRYLYEYKNSLQGDHSIFQQAVDLALTSKEPSLVETLIIVLGENSMDYPGLVELALVLSKENRQLQRVLYNVLREERVDVRDYIGDGNTVDPLYADIEGKMKTIFY
;
A
#
# COMPACT_ATOMS: atom_id res chain seq x y z
N MET A 1 -12.22 38.93 2.40
CA MET A 1 -12.07 38.09 1.20
C MET A 1 -13.16 37.03 1.26
N PRO A 2 -14.14 37.03 0.33
CA PRO A 2 -15.22 36.05 0.29
C PRO A 2 -14.78 34.78 -0.49
N GLU A 3 -13.61 34.27 -0.16
CA GLU A 3 -13.02 33.06 -0.73
C GLU A 3 -13.21 32.02 0.39
N ASN A 4 -14.11 31.05 0.37
CA ASN A 4 -14.60 30.22 -0.73
C ASN A 4 -15.95 29.61 -0.26
N HIS A 5 -17.06 30.37 -0.27
CA HIS A 5 -18.32 29.98 0.40
C HIS A 5 -18.86 28.59 0.03
N ALA A 6 -18.65 28.13 -1.22
CA ALA A 6 -19.04 26.79 -1.64
C ALA A 6 -18.24 25.68 -0.93
N LEU A 7 -16.96 25.93 -0.65
CA LEU A 7 -16.09 25.01 0.09
C LEU A 7 -16.54 24.88 1.54
N ASP A 8 -16.85 26.00 2.20
CA ASP A 8 -17.31 25.98 3.59
C ASP A 8 -18.62 25.20 3.73
N LEU A 9 -19.56 25.41 2.80
CA LEU A 9 -20.84 24.68 2.78
C LEU A 9 -20.66 23.18 2.56
N ILE A 10 -19.77 22.76 1.65
CA ILE A 10 -19.58 21.32 1.40
C ILE A 10 -18.80 20.63 2.54
N ILE A 11 -17.85 21.32 3.17
CA ILE A 11 -17.15 20.81 4.36
C ILE A 11 -18.14 20.65 5.51
N GLN A 12 -18.97 21.67 5.75
CA GLN A 12 -20.00 21.61 6.79
C GLN A 12 -20.95 20.42 6.55
N PHE A 13 -21.38 20.21 5.30
CA PHE A 13 -22.19 19.04 4.95
C PHE A 13 -21.50 17.73 5.32
N PHE A 14 -20.22 17.55 4.99
CA PHE A 14 -19.52 16.31 5.33
C PHE A 14 -19.37 16.11 6.85
N GLU A 15 -19.07 17.17 7.61
CA GLU A 15 -18.99 17.09 9.06
C GLU A 15 -20.35 16.81 9.71
N ASP A 16 -21.43 17.39 9.21
CA ASP A 16 -22.79 17.11 9.69
C ASP A 16 -23.16 15.63 9.48
N VAL A 17 -22.83 15.07 8.30
CA VAL A 17 -23.07 13.65 8.01
C VAL A 17 -22.22 12.75 8.93
N ARG A 18 -20.97 13.13 9.20
CA ARG A 18 -20.09 12.40 10.13
C ARG A 18 -20.63 12.44 11.56
N GLN A 19 -21.04 13.61 12.03
CA GLN A 19 -21.56 13.81 13.38
C GLN A 19 -22.86 13.02 13.60
N ASP A 20 -23.77 13.01 12.62
CA ASP A 20 -25.00 12.20 12.69
C ASP A 20 -24.67 10.69 12.82
N ARG A 21 -23.62 10.20 12.15
CA ARG A 21 -23.23 8.78 12.23
C ARG A 21 -22.53 8.41 13.53
N THR A 22 -21.72 9.31 14.09
CA THR A 22 -21.05 9.11 15.38
C THR A 22 -22.03 9.11 16.55
N GLN A 23 -23.19 9.76 16.42
CA GLN A 23 -24.21 9.86 17.48
C GLN A 23 -25.08 8.61 17.67
N GLY A 24 -24.99 7.56 16.84
CA GLY A 24 -25.84 6.40 17.10
C GLY A 24 -25.62 5.08 16.35
N LYS A 25 -24.65 4.93 15.43
CA LYS A 25 -24.52 3.67 14.66
C LYS A 25 -23.09 3.17 14.44
N CYS A 26 -22.18 4.03 13.97
CA CYS A 26 -20.78 3.69 13.71
C CYS A 26 -20.06 4.97 13.25
N GLY A 27 -18.98 5.36 13.94
CA GLY A 27 -18.17 6.53 13.59
C GLY A 27 -17.11 6.26 12.52
N ASP A 28 -16.97 5.01 12.10
CA ASP A 28 -15.91 4.60 11.17
C ASP A 28 -16.20 5.13 9.77
N LEU A 29 -15.14 5.60 9.11
CA LEU A 29 -15.19 6.05 7.72
C LEU A 29 -15.74 4.93 6.82
N TYR A 30 -15.23 3.72 7.05
CA TYR A 30 -15.66 2.48 6.42
C TYR A 30 -16.12 1.49 7.49
N CYS A 31 -17.36 1.03 7.37
CA CYS A 31 -17.90 -0.05 8.18
C CYS A 31 -18.48 -1.11 7.26
N SER A 32 -18.05 -2.37 7.40
CA SER A 32 -18.57 -3.48 6.59
C SER A 32 -20.05 -3.74 6.81
N THR A 33 -20.60 -3.37 7.97
CA THR A 33 -22.00 -3.61 8.34
C THR A 33 -22.94 -2.51 7.87
N CYS A 34 -22.59 -1.24 8.10
CA CYS A 34 -23.47 -0.10 7.81
C CYS A 34 -22.96 0.82 6.70
N GLY A 35 -21.83 0.49 6.09
CA GLY A 35 -21.17 1.30 5.06
C GLY A 35 -20.42 2.53 5.59
N GLY A 36 -20.49 2.82 6.89
CA GLY A 36 -19.78 3.93 7.54
C GLY A 36 -20.27 5.31 7.12
N VAL A 37 -19.44 6.33 7.36
CA VAL A 37 -19.67 7.72 6.92
C VAL A 37 -19.84 7.79 5.40
N VAL A 38 -19.09 6.97 4.66
CA VAL A 38 -19.07 6.94 3.20
C VAL A 38 -20.44 6.60 2.60
N SER A 39 -21.12 5.56 3.09
CA SER A 39 -22.48 5.23 2.62
C SER A 39 -23.50 6.32 2.99
N ALA A 40 -23.34 6.93 4.16
CA ALA A 40 -24.21 8.00 4.62
C ALA A 40 -24.13 9.24 3.73
N VAL A 41 -22.92 9.64 3.34
CA VAL A 41 -22.70 10.75 2.42
C VAL A 41 -23.36 10.44 1.09
N TYR A 42 -23.15 9.23 0.54
CA TYR A 42 -23.79 8.85 -0.71
C TYR A 42 -25.33 8.85 -0.66
N GLU A 43 -25.93 8.41 0.44
CA GLU A 43 -27.39 8.38 0.65
C GLU A 43 -27.99 9.78 0.79
N LYS A 44 -27.25 10.70 1.41
CA LYS A 44 -27.72 12.05 1.73
C LYS A 44 -27.34 13.10 0.69
N MET A 45 -26.32 12.82 -0.13
CA MET A 45 -25.83 13.74 -1.15
C MET A 45 -26.85 13.88 -2.29
N ASP A 46 -27.52 15.03 -2.33
CA ASP A 46 -28.42 15.39 -3.41
C ASP A 46 -27.71 16.14 -4.56
N GLU A 47 -28.46 16.45 -5.61
CA GLU A 47 -27.94 17.15 -6.80
C GLU A 47 -27.37 18.54 -6.44
N ALA A 48 -28.00 19.26 -5.52
CA ALA A 48 -27.57 20.60 -5.12
C ALA A 48 -26.25 20.55 -4.35
N GLN A 49 -26.09 19.57 -3.45
CA GLN A 49 -24.84 19.33 -2.72
C GLN A 49 -23.73 18.87 -3.65
N PHE A 50 -24.04 18.05 -4.65
CA PHE A 50 -23.07 17.67 -5.67
C PHE A 50 -22.66 18.87 -6.54
N HIS A 51 -23.60 19.75 -6.90
CA HIS A 51 -23.31 21.00 -7.59
C HIS A 51 -22.39 21.91 -6.76
N LEU A 52 -22.64 22.03 -5.45
CA LEU A 52 -21.78 22.77 -4.53
C LEU A 52 -20.36 22.17 -4.47
N LEU A 53 -20.24 20.85 -4.43
CA LEU A 53 -18.93 20.16 -4.52
C LEU A 53 -18.21 20.50 -5.82
N ALA A 54 -18.92 20.47 -6.96
CA ALA A 54 -18.34 20.82 -8.25
C ALA A 54 -17.92 22.30 -8.34
N GLN A 55 -18.72 23.21 -7.79
CA GLN A 55 -18.37 24.62 -7.67
C GLN A 55 -17.13 24.81 -6.79
N ALA A 56 -17.10 24.20 -5.61
CA ALA A 56 -15.96 24.26 -4.70
C ALA A 56 -14.70 23.79 -5.41
N VAL A 57 -14.74 22.63 -6.08
CA VAL A 57 -13.61 22.09 -6.86
C VAL A 57 -13.11 23.05 -7.95
N LYS A 58 -14.01 23.77 -8.65
CA LYS A 58 -13.64 24.75 -9.69
C LYS A 58 -12.93 25.98 -9.10
N THR A 59 -13.25 26.35 -7.87
CA THR A 59 -12.75 27.58 -7.23
C THR A 59 -11.66 27.31 -6.19
N LEU A 60 -11.18 26.07 -6.05
CA LEU A 60 -10.11 25.72 -5.11
C LEU A 60 -8.82 26.48 -5.44
N SER A 61 -8.33 27.21 -4.44
CA SER A 61 -6.95 27.68 -4.42
C SER A 61 -6.01 26.57 -3.93
N ASP A 62 -4.69 26.73 -4.12
CA ASP A 62 -3.69 25.79 -3.61
C ASP A 62 -3.73 25.65 -2.08
N THR A 63 -4.11 26.71 -1.37
CA THR A 63 -4.25 26.72 0.10
C THR A 63 -5.48 25.98 0.60
N ASP A 64 -6.50 25.80 -0.25
CA ASP A 64 -7.75 25.12 0.10
C ASP A 64 -7.68 23.60 -0.11
N LYS A 65 -6.74 23.15 -0.96
CA LYS A 65 -6.58 21.73 -1.33
C LYS A 65 -6.50 20.77 -0.13
N PRO A 66 -5.78 21.06 0.98
CA PRO A 66 -5.70 20.15 2.12
C PRO A 66 -7.07 19.79 2.73
N GLN A 67 -8.03 20.72 2.69
CA GLN A 67 -9.34 20.52 3.31
C GLN A 67 -10.18 19.48 2.57
N LEU A 68 -10.15 19.47 1.23
CA LEU A 68 -10.81 18.44 0.44
C LEU A 68 -10.01 17.15 0.35
N ILE A 69 -8.68 17.19 0.50
CA ILE A 69 -7.86 15.97 0.61
C ILE A 69 -8.32 15.11 1.79
N ALA A 70 -8.69 15.73 2.92
CA ALA A 70 -9.22 15.00 4.08
C ALA A 70 -10.50 14.19 3.76
N TRP A 71 -11.28 14.66 2.78
CA TRP A 71 -12.54 14.02 2.34
C TRP A 71 -12.40 13.22 1.04
N ARG A 72 -11.21 13.16 0.45
CA ARG A 72 -10.95 12.51 -0.84
C ARG A 72 -11.54 11.12 -0.93
N THR A 73 -11.24 10.30 0.07
CA THR A 73 -11.67 8.90 0.15
C THR A 73 -13.20 8.76 0.07
N VAL A 74 -13.93 9.69 0.68
CA VAL A 74 -15.39 9.75 0.61
C VAL A 74 -15.85 10.17 -0.79
N ILE A 75 -15.24 11.22 -1.34
CA ILE A 75 -15.62 11.77 -2.64
C ILE A 75 -15.35 10.77 -3.76
N GLU A 76 -14.18 10.12 -3.78
CA GLU A 76 -13.85 9.08 -4.76
C GLU A 76 -14.82 7.90 -4.69
N PHE A 77 -15.28 7.52 -3.49
CA PHE A 77 -16.31 6.49 -3.35
C PHE A 77 -17.64 6.92 -3.97
N VAL A 78 -18.11 8.14 -3.66
CA VAL A 78 -19.35 8.69 -4.23
C VAL A 78 -19.27 8.71 -5.76
N LEU A 79 -18.16 9.20 -6.32
CA LEU A 79 -17.93 9.21 -7.76
C LEU A 79 -17.96 7.80 -8.36
N ASN A 80 -17.28 6.82 -7.74
CA ASN A 80 -17.28 5.44 -8.20
C ASN A 80 -18.69 4.83 -8.22
N ARG A 81 -19.51 5.13 -7.21
CA ARG A 81 -20.88 4.60 -7.12
C ARG A 81 -21.80 5.24 -8.15
N ILE A 82 -21.65 6.54 -8.42
CA ILE A 82 -22.34 7.23 -9.52
C ILE A 82 -21.97 6.59 -10.87
N ARG A 83 -20.67 6.34 -11.12
CA ARG A 83 -20.20 5.66 -12.35
C ARG A 83 -20.87 4.29 -12.52
N GLN A 84 -20.90 3.48 -11.46
CA GLN A 84 -21.50 2.14 -11.50
C GLN A 84 -23.01 2.20 -11.79
N ASN A 85 -23.75 3.12 -11.17
CA ASN A 85 -25.18 3.27 -11.43
C ASN A 85 -25.47 3.70 -12.87
N ASN A 86 -24.67 4.63 -13.40
CA ASN A 86 -24.77 5.08 -14.79
C ASN A 86 -24.49 3.92 -15.78
N GLN A 87 -23.53 3.05 -15.48
CA GLN A 87 -23.24 1.86 -16.30
C GLN A 87 -24.36 0.81 -16.25
N MET A 88 -25.02 0.65 -15.10
CA MET A 88 -26.07 -0.36 -14.91
C MET A 88 -27.47 0.10 -15.38
N GLY A 89 -27.63 1.34 -15.86
CA GLY A 89 -28.94 1.91 -16.23
C GLY A 89 -29.93 1.98 -15.06
N LYS A 90 -29.44 1.88 -13.81
CA LYS A 90 -30.27 1.92 -12.61
C LYS A 90 -30.41 3.37 -12.17
N GLY A 91 -31.51 4.01 -12.56
CA GLY A 91 -31.84 5.40 -12.21
C GLY A 91 -32.25 5.64 -10.75
N GLN A 92 -31.75 4.86 -9.80
CA GLN A 92 -32.00 5.07 -8.36
C GLN A 92 -30.67 5.32 -7.65
N GLY A 93 -30.35 6.59 -7.44
CA GLY A 93 -29.14 7.09 -6.77
C GLY A 93 -28.97 8.59 -7.04
N ALA A 94 -27.98 9.22 -6.40
CA ALA A 94 -27.65 10.64 -6.56
C ALA A 94 -27.71 11.06 -8.04
N VAL A 95 -28.72 11.86 -8.38
CA VAL A 95 -28.86 12.47 -9.71
C VAL A 95 -27.89 13.64 -9.71
N CYS A 96 -26.96 13.65 -10.67
CA CYS A 96 -26.03 14.76 -10.83
C CYS A 96 -25.94 15.12 -12.31
N ASP A 97 -25.82 16.41 -12.59
CA ASP A 97 -25.46 16.91 -13.92
C ASP A 97 -24.16 16.23 -14.39
N ALA A 98 -24.17 15.69 -15.60
CA ALA A 98 -23.01 15.05 -16.22
C ALA A 98 -21.79 15.99 -16.29
N GLY A 99 -22.01 17.30 -16.45
CA GLY A 99 -20.97 18.31 -16.45
C GLY A 99 -20.30 18.48 -15.09
N ASP A 100 -21.09 18.52 -14.01
CA ASP A 100 -20.54 18.63 -12.66
C ASP A 100 -19.84 17.35 -12.22
N PHE A 101 -20.41 16.19 -12.56
CA PHE A 101 -19.74 14.91 -12.36
C PHE A 101 -18.36 14.92 -13.03
N PHE A 102 -18.29 15.30 -14.30
CA PHE A 102 -17.04 15.34 -15.05
C PHE A 102 -15.98 16.26 -14.42
N VAL A 103 -16.39 17.42 -13.90
CA VAL A 103 -15.47 18.37 -13.23
C VAL A 103 -14.86 17.74 -11.98
N VAL A 104 -15.69 17.20 -11.09
CA VAL A 104 -15.21 16.59 -9.84
C VAL A 104 -14.35 15.37 -10.15
N ASP A 105 -14.79 14.54 -11.11
CA ASP A 105 -14.06 13.35 -11.59
C ASP A 105 -12.66 13.70 -12.11
N GLN A 106 -12.57 14.71 -12.99
CA GLN A 106 -11.29 15.14 -13.56
C GLN A 106 -10.34 15.70 -12.50
N TYR A 107 -10.86 16.47 -11.53
CA TYR A 107 -10.03 17.03 -10.47
C TYR A 107 -9.35 15.93 -9.65
N PHE A 108 -10.14 14.97 -9.13
CA PHE A 108 -9.58 13.89 -8.30
C PHE A 108 -8.68 12.94 -9.09
N ARG A 109 -8.94 12.73 -10.38
CA ARG A 109 -7.98 12.03 -11.26
C ARG A 109 -6.66 12.77 -11.39
N LYS A 110 -6.68 14.09 -11.63
CA LYS A 110 -5.47 14.90 -11.73
C LYS A 110 -4.69 14.92 -10.42
N LEU A 111 -5.39 15.02 -9.29
CA LEU A 111 -4.78 14.94 -7.96
C LEU A 111 -4.09 13.59 -7.76
N SER A 112 -4.78 12.49 -8.07
CA SER A 112 -4.20 11.15 -7.98
C SER A 112 -2.99 10.95 -8.90
N ILE A 113 -2.99 11.54 -10.10
CA ILE A 113 -1.84 11.50 -11.00
C ILE A 113 -0.69 12.30 -10.42
N HIS A 114 -0.96 13.53 -9.95
CA HIS A 114 0.06 14.40 -9.39
C HIS A 114 0.74 13.77 -8.18
N GLU A 115 -0.01 13.21 -7.23
CA GLU A 115 0.56 12.51 -6.08
C GLU A 115 1.39 11.28 -6.48
N LYS A 116 0.94 10.53 -7.49
CA LYS A 116 1.73 9.41 -8.03
C LYS A 116 3.03 9.92 -8.65
N THR A 117 2.97 11.00 -9.42
CA THR A 117 4.16 11.64 -10.00
C THR A 117 5.10 12.13 -8.90
N THR A 118 4.61 12.84 -7.90
CA THR A 118 5.41 13.33 -6.77
C THR A 118 6.00 12.18 -5.96
N ALA A 119 5.26 11.10 -5.72
CA ALA A 119 5.78 9.91 -5.04
C ALA A 119 6.92 9.26 -5.84
N ILE A 120 6.78 9.18 -7.17
CA ILE A 120 7.84 8.68 -8.07
C ILE A 120 9.06 9.61 -8.05
N GLU A 121 8.87 10.92 -8.11
CA GLU A 121 9.96 11.91 -8.07
C GLU A 121 10.70 11.88 -6.72
N LEU A 122 9.98 11.76 -5.61
CA LEU A 122 10.55 11.58 -4.28
C LEU A 122 11.35 10.29 -4.18
N GLN A 123 10.78 9.18 -4.65
CA GLN A 123 11.47 7.89 -4.71
C GLN A 123 12.76 7.97 -5.55
N GLN A 124 12.71 8.63 -6.72
CA GLN A 124 13.89 8.83 -7.57
C GLN A 124 14.94 9.68 -6.87
N THR A 125 14.54 10.79 -6.26
CA THR A 125 15.45 11.68 -5.52
C THR A 125 16.10 10.96 -4.35
N GLU A 126 15.33 10.19 -3.59
CA GLU A 126 15.86 9.41 -2.47
C GLU A 126 16.83 8.35 -2.95
N ARG A 127 16.52 7.63 -4.04
CA ARG A 127 17.44 6.68 -4.66
C ARG A 127 18.75 7.32 -5.09
N GLU A 128 18.70 8.49 -5.73
CA GLU A 128 19.88 9.19 -6.24
C GLU A 128 20.77 9.75 -5.11
N THR A 129 20.17 10.08 -3.97
CA THR A 129 20.87 10.65 -2.82
C THR A 129 21.23 9.62 -1.75
N MET A 130 20.72 8.40 -1.85
CA MET A 130 20.98 7.31 -0.91
C MET A 130 22.42 6.81 -1.00
N ASP A 131 23.07 6.69 0.16
CA ASP A 131 24.35 6.01 0.28
C ASP A 131 24.14 4.48 0.24
N PHE A 132 24.47 3.87 -0.90
CA PHE A 132 24.40 2.42 -1.09
C PHE A 132 25.40 1.61 -0.25
N GLN A 133 26.30 2.25 0.50
CA GLN A 133 27.13 1.58 1.50
C GLN A 133 26.48 1.54 2.89
N ASP A 134 25.46 2.37 3.15
CA ASP A 134 24.69 2.33 4.38
C ASP A 134 23.56 1.29 4.29
N VAL A 135 23.82 0.13 4.89
CA VAL A 135 22.88 -0.99 5.00
C VAL A 135 21.50 -0.54 5.49
N ARG A 136 21.43 0.36 6.47
CA ARG A 136 20.14 0.79 7.04
C ARG A 136 19.37 1.70 6.10
N ALA A 137 20.09 2.54 5.34
CA ALA A 137 19.47 3.39 4.33
C ALA A 137 18.85 2.54 3.21
N VAL A 138 19.59 1.55 2.72
CA VAL A 138 19.12 0.61 1.69
C VAL A 138 17.94 -0.23 2.20
N ASP A 139 18.03 -0.78 3.41
CA ASP A 139 16.97 -1.59 4.01
C ASP A 139 15.65 -0.80 4.11
N ARG A 140 15.71 0.42 4.68
CA ARG A 140 14.53 1.30 4.79
C ARG A 140 13.93 1.61 3.42
N TYR A 141 14.76 2.02 2.46
CA TYR A 141 14.31 2.36 1.12
C TYR A 141 13.60 1.19 0.44
N LEU A 142 14.19 -0.01 0.49
CA LEU A 142 13.58 -1.20 -0.13
C LEU A 142 12.22 -1.52 0.48
N TYR A 143 12.09 -1.43 1.81
CA TYR A 143 10.84 -1.73 2.49
C TYR A 143 9.75 -0.70 2.17
N GLU A 144 10.09 0.59 2.20
CA GLU A 144 9.15 1.69 1.92
C GLU A 144 8.61 1.64 0.49
N TYR A 145 9.48 1.31 -0.48
CA TYR A 145 9.13 1.32 -1.91
C TYR A 145 8.87 -0.06 -2.53
N LYS A 146 8.76 -1.13 -1.73
CA LYS A 146 8.63 -2.52 -2.22
C LYS A 146 7.57 -2.73 -3.32
N ASN A 147 6.45 -2.00 -3.26
CA ASN A 147 5.37 -2.12 -4.23
C ASN A 147 5.65 -1.38 -5.56
N SER A 148 6.50 -0.35 -5.54
CA SER A 148 6.87 0.41 -6.75
C SER A 148 8.17 -0.07 -7.40
N LEU A 149 8.97 -0.88 -6.69
CA LEU A 149 10.23 -1.44 -7.18
C LEU A 149 10.08 -2.66 -8.09
N GLN A 150 8.86 -3.11 -8.40
CA GLN A 150 8.64 -4.27 -9.27
C GLN A 150 9.33 -4.09 -10.62
N GLY A 151 10.33 -4.93 -10.91
CA GLY A 151 11.09 -4.92 -12.16
C GLY A 151 12.37 -4.07 -12.17
N ASP A 152 12.73 -3.39 -11.08
CA ASP A 152 14.02 -2.68 -11.00
C ASP A 152 15.16 -3.64 -10.60
N HIS A 153 15.64 -4.43 -11.55
CA HIS A 153 16.71 -5.41 -11.29
C HIS A 153 18.02 -4.76 -10.81
N SER A 154 18.28 -3.51 -11.18
CA SER A 154 19.55 -2.84 -10.90
C SER A 154 19.72 -2.47 -9.43
N ILE A 155 18.63 -2.08 -8.75
CA ILE A 155 18.68 -1.75 -7.33
C ILE A 155 18.71 -3.01 -6.47
N PHE A 156 17.99 -4.06 -6.87
CA PHE A 156 18.03 -5.34 -6.18
C PHE A 156 19.41 -5.99 -6.26
N GLN A 157 20.06 -5.95 -7.43
CA GLN A 157 21.42 -6.49 -7.55
C GLN A 157 22.39 -5.79 -6.58
N GLN A 158 22.39 -4.46 -6.53
CA GLN A 158 23.25 -3.69 -5.63
C GLN A 158 22.95 -4.00 -4.15
N ALA A 159 21.68 -4.08 -3.79
CA ALA A 159 21.28 -4.40 -2.43
C ALA A 159 21.64 -5.85 -2.04
N VAL A 160 21.53 -6.80 -2.98
CA VAL A 160 21.99 -8.18 -2.79
C VAL A 160 23.50 -8.22 -2.57
N ASP A 161 24.29 -7.53 -3.39
CA ASP A 161 25.75 -7.49 -3.22
C ASP A 161 26.14 -6.89 -1.86
N LEU A 162 25.43 -5.85 -1.43
CA LEU A 162 25.59 -5.24 -0.11
C LEU A 162 25.21 -6.22 1.02
N ALA A 163 24.11 -6.94 0.89
CA ALA A 163 23.67 -7.94 1.87
C ALA A 163 24.67 -9.10 1.98
N LEU A 164 25.20 -9.59 0.85
CA LEU A 164 26.21 -10.64 0.81
C LEU A 164 27.53 -10.21 1.49
N THR A 165 27.91 -8.95 1.33
CA THR A 165 29.13 -8.39 1.92
C THR A 165 28.97 -8.11 3.41
N SER A 166 27.89 -7.42 3.78
CA SER A 166 27.63 -6.98 5.15
C SER A 166 27.13 -8.11 6.05
N LYS A 167 26.44 -9.11 5.47
CA LYS A 167 25.76 -10.21 6.17
C LYS A 167 24.77 -9.74 7.24
N GLU A 168 24.20 -8.55 7.04
CA GLU A 168 23.26 -7.96 7.99
C GLU A 168 21.88 -8.64 7.86
N PRO A 169 21.34 -9.26 8.94
CA PRO A 169 20.12 -10.05 8.84
C PRO A 169 18.84 -9.28 8.47
N SER A 170 18.69 -8.02 8.91
CA SER A 170 17.54 -7.17 8.58
C SER A 170 17.45 -6.91 7.07
N LEU A 171 18.57 -6.53 6.44
CA LEU A 171 18.60 -6.32 4.99
C LEU A 171 18.31 -7.61 4.22
N VAL A 172 18.85 -8.75 4.66
CA VAL A 172 18.55 -10.07 4.06
C VAL A 172 17.07 -10.39 4.19
N GLU A 173 16.47 -10.18 5.37
CA GLU A 173 15.03 -10.38 5.60
C GLU A 173 14.19 -9.52 4.65
N THR A 174 14.48 -8.22 4.58
CA THR A 174 13.78 -7.28 3.69
C THR A 174 13.90 -7.70 2.24
N LEU A 175 15.09 -8.09 1.78
CA LEU A 175 15.27 -8.56 0.40
C LEU A 175 14.44 -9.81 0.09
N ILE A 176 14.39 -10.80 0.99
CA ILE A 176 13.53 -11.98 0.80
C ILE A 176 12.05 -11.57 0.74
N ILE A 177 11.60 -10.66 1.60
CA ILE A 177 10.20 -10.19 1.61
C ILE A 177 9.87 -9.44 0.31
N VAL A 178 10.73 -8.51 -0.12
CA VAL A 178 10.46 -7.63 -1.26
C VAL A 178 10.55 -8.39 -2.58
N LEU A 179 11.55 -9.27 -2.73
CA LEU A 179 11.71 -10.06 -3.94
C LEU A 179 10.68 -11.19 -4.04
N GLY A 180 10.22 -11.73 -2.90
CA GLY A 180 9.27 -12.83 -2.87
C GLY A 180 9.84 -14.07 -3.57
N GLU A 181 9.08 -14.65 -4.50
CA GLU A 181 9.54 -15.76 -5.34
C GLU A 181 10.75 -15.40 -6.21
N ASN A 182 10.90 -14.14 -6.62
CA ASN A 182 12.06 -13.68 -7.42
C ASN A 182 13.37 -13.70 -6.63
N SER A 183 13.33 -13.93 -5.31
CA SER A 183 14.56 -14.13 -4.53
C SER A 183 15.34 -15.36 -5.00
N MET A 184 14.67 -16.29 -5.68
CA MET A 184 15.26 -17.47 -6.32
C MET A 184 16.24 -17.14 -7.45
N ASP A 185 16.12 -15.96 -8.08
CA ASP A 185 17.07 -15.48 -9.09
C ASP A 185 18.42 -15.09 -8.47
N TYR A 186 18.49 -15.01 -7.13
CA TYR A 186 19.66 -14.63 -6.35
C TYR A 186 20.06 -15.76 -5.39
N PRO A 187 20.61 -16.89 -5.90
CA PRO A 187 20.87 -18.07 -5.08
C PRO A 187 21.80 -17.79 -3.88
N GLY A 188 22.79 -16.92 -4.03
CA GLY A 188 23.67 -16.52 -2.93
C GLY A 188 22.94 -15.81 -1.79
N LEU A 189 21.91 -15.01 -2.11
CA LEU A 189 21.06 -14.37 -1.09
C LEU A 189 20.29 -15.42 -0.30
N VAL A 190 19.66 -16.37 -0.99
CA VAL A 190 18.88 -17.45 -0.37
C VAL A 190 19.77 -18.32 0.51
N GLU A 191 20.97 -18.69 0.04
CA GLU A 191 21.96 -19.44 0.82
C GLU A 191 22.38 -18.69 2.09
N LEU A 192 22.68 -17.40 1.97
CA LEU A 192 23.00 -16.56 3.12
C LEU A 192 21.82 -16.49 4.10
N ALA A 193 20.59 -16.33 3.60
CA ALA A 193 19.40 -16.29 4.43
C ALA A 193 19.20 -17.59 5.21
N LEU A 194 19.37 -18.75 4.57
CA LEU A 194 19.33 -20.06 5.23
C LEU A 194 20.37 -20.17 6.34
N VAL A 195 21.61 -19.73 6.10
CA VAL A 195 22.67 -19.74 7.11
C VAL A 195 22.31 -18.86 8.31
N LEU A 196 21.91 -17.61 8.06
CA LEU A 196 21.55 -16.64 9.11
C LEU A 196 20.29 -17.07 9.88
N SER A 197 19.35 -17.75 9.22
CA SER A 197 18.11 -18.22 9.84
C SER A 197 18.35 -19.23 10.96
N LYS A 198 19.48 -19.96 10.97
CA LYS A 198 19.80 -20.92 12.04
C LYS A 198 19.79 -20.29 13.42
N GLU A 199 20.11 -19.00 13.51
CA GLU A 199 20.16 -18.23 14.74
C GLU A 199 19.11 -17.08 14.77
N ASN A 200 18.43 -16.82 13.65
CA ASN A 200 17.42 -15.77 13.52
C ASN A 200 16.02 -16.34 13.19
N ARG A 201 15.16 -16.39 14.22
CA ARG A 201 13.78 -16.87 14.12
C ARG A 201 12.87 -16.03 13.22
N GLN A 202 13.10 -14.72 13.14
CA GLN A 202 12.30 -13.85 12.27
C GLN A 202 12.56 -14.22 10.81
N LEU A 203 13.83 -14.41 10.47
CA LEU A 203 14.24 -14.84 9.13
C LEU A 203 13.75 -16.25 8.79
N GLN A 204 13.75 -17.20 9.73
CA GLN A 204 13.12 -18.53 9.52
C GLN A 204 11.65 -18.41 9.11
N ARG A 205 10.89 -17.57 9.83
CA ARG A 205 9.46 -17.36 9.55
C ARG A 205 9.26 -16.71 8.19
N VAL A 206 10.11 -15.76 7.81
CA VAL A 206 10.07 -15.11 6.50
C VAL A 206 10.36 -16.12 5.40
N LEU A 207 11.43 -16.91 5.52
CA LEU A 207 11.77 -17.95 4.56
C LEU A 207 10.60 -18.93 4.40
N TYR A 208 10.03 -19.45 5.49
CA TYR A 208 8.88 -20.35 5.40
C TYR A 208 7.69 -19.72 4.66
N ASN A 209 7.33 -18.48 5.01
CA ASN A 209 6.17 -17.83 4.41
C ASN A 209 6.38 -17.47 2.93
N VAL A 210 7.61 -17.18 2.52
CA VAL A 210 7.93 -16.71 1.18
C VAL A 210 8.31 -17.87 0.24
N LEU A 211 9.08 -18.85 0.73
CA LEU A 211 9.77 -19.84 -0.12
C LEU A 211 9.38 -21.30 0.11
N ARG A 212 8.49 -21.64 1.06
CA ARG A 212 8.12 -23.05 1.32
C ARG A 212 7.59 -23.79 0.08
N GLU A 213 6.96 -23.07 -0.85
CA GLU A 213 6.37 -23.69 -2.04
C GLU A 213 7.48 -24.03 -3.05
N GLU A 214 8.50 -23.16 -3.15
CA GLU A 214 9.60 -23.24 -4.12
C GLU A 214 10.81 -24.05 -3.64
N ARG A 215 11.09 -24.06 -2.33
CA ARG A 215 12.32 -24.63 -1.73
C ARG A 215 11.99 -25.72 -0.73
N VAL A 216 12.38 -26.96 -1.03
CA VAL A 216 12.11 -28.13 -0.17
C VAL A 216 12.80 -27.99 1.18
N ASP A 217 14.01 -27.46 1.22
CA ASP A 217 14.79 -27.20 2.43
C ASP A 217 14.20 -26.11 3.35
N VAL A 218 13.24 -25.34 2.86
CA VAL A 218 12.51 -24.33 3.63
C VAL A 218 11.16 -24.86 4.14
N ARG A 219 10.65 -25.96 3.56
CA ARG A 219 9.35 -26.57 3.96
C ARG A 219 9.35 -27.06 5.39
N ASP A 220 10.52 -27.43 5.89
CA ASP A 220 10.69 -28.00 7.22
C ASP A 220 10.79 -26.94 8.33
N TYR A 221 10.78 -25.65 7.97
CA TYR A 221 10.63 -24.58 8.95
C TYR A 221 9.20 -24.56 9.49
N ILE A 222 9.01 -25.00 10.72
CA ILE A 222 7.69 -24.93 11.35
C ILE A 222 7.46 -23.47 11.80
N GLY A 223 6.34 -22.88 11.38
CA GLY A 223 5.98 -21.47 11.56
C GLY A 223 5.88 -20.93 13.00
N ASP A 224 6.34 -21.69 14.01
CA ASP A 224 6.48 -21.27 15.40
C ASP A 224 7.92 -20.89 15.81
N GLY A 225 8.91 -21.14 14.94
CA GLY A 225 10.33 -20.81 15.18
C GLY A 225 10.99 -21.60 16.32
N ASN A 226 10.39 -22.71 16.78
CA ASN A 226 10.90 -23.54 17.88
C ASN A 226 11.20 -25.00 17.50
N THR A 227 10.71 -25.47 16.35
CA THR A 227 10.74 -26.90 16.04
C THR A 227 11.22 -27.14 14.62
N VAL A 228 12.31 -27.90 14.46
CA VAL A 228 12.71 -28.52 13.19
C VAL A 228 12.15 -29.94 13.23
N ASP A 229 11.46 -30.40 12.17
CA ASP A 229 10.92 -31.76 12.13
C ASP A 229 12.06 -32.80 12.34
N PRO A 230 11.99 -33.65 13.40
CA PRO A 230 13.01 -34.65 13.68
C PRO A 230 13.21 -35.70 12.57
N LEU A 231 12.26 -35.87 11.65
CA LEU A 231 12.34 -36.91 10.61
C LEU A 231 13.46 -36.70 9.59
N TYR A 232 14.09 -35.51 9.54
CA TYR A 232 15.14 -35.18 8.57
C TYR A 232 16.51 -34.86 9.18
N ALA A 233 16.62 -34.72 10.51
CA ALA A 233 17.92 -34.59 11.20
C ALA A 233 18.84 -35.80 10.95
N ASP A 234 18.27 -36.95 10.56
CA ASP A 234 18.98 -38.19 10.29
C ASP A 234 19.52 -38.31 8.84
N ILE A 235 19.14 -37.38 7.93
CA ILE A 235 19.63 -37.37 6.54
C ILE A 235 20.96 -36.61 6.41
N GLU A 236 21.20 -35.57 7.21
CA GLU A 236 22.52 -34.92 7.28
C GLU A 236 23.62 -35.87 7.82
N GLY A 237 23.25 -36.86 8.65
CA GLY A 237 24.15 -37.93 9.08
C GLY A 237 24.60 -38.85 7.93
N LYS A 238 23.81 -38.99 6.87
CA LYS A 238 24.11 -39.86 5.71
C LYS A 238 24.80 -39.13 4.55
N MET A 239 24.70 -37.81 4.44
CA MET A 239 25.45 -37.06 3.42
C MET A 239 26.94 -36.86 3.76
N LYS A 240 27.31 -36.89 5.05
CA LYS A 240 28.74 -36.88 5.45
C LYS A 240 29.54 -38.11 5.02
N THR A 241 28.87 -39.17 4.54
CA THR A 241 29.55 -40.41 4.10
C THR A 241 29.80 -40.48 2.59
N ILE A 242 29.36 -39.48 1.80
CA ILE A 242 29.51 -39.49 0.33
C ILE A 242 30.64 -38.55 -0.15
N PHE A 243 31.19 -37.70 0.72
CA PHE A 243 32.35 -36.87 0.43
C PHE A 243 33.46 -37.06 1.47
N TYR A 244 34.10 -38.23 1.43
CA TYR A 244 35.50 -38.46 1.83
C TYR A 244 36.12 -39.50 0.90
#